data_AF-A0AAU6C6U8-F1
#
_entry.id   AF-A0AAU6C6U8-F1
#
_cell.length_a   1.000
_cell.length_b   1.000
_cell.length_c   1.000
_cell.angle_alpha   90.00
_cell.angle_beta   90.00
_cell.angle_gamma   90.00
#
_symmetry.space_group_name_H-M   'P 1'
#
loop_
_entity.id
_entity.type
_entity.pdbx_description
1 polymer ?
#
loop_
_entity_poly.entity_id
_entity_poly.type
_entity_poly.pdbx_seq_one_letter_code
_entity_poly.pdbx_strand_id
1 'polypeptide(L)'
;MLRHVLSTLAASVLVLFVPAAPAPAYAAPTAAPAAGSTPAADPTGCTTWFQWVQTSSPAYLGTGVVQCTAGRYRAKVVCNNAQTGQRHVVYGTQTVNAPASTTATCGSPDEAVTAYPVTDPPGTGVTGCASWTEWVHQGSSAYLGNGLIQCDTGRYRAKAVCRNLQTGVGYVVYSTQVVSAPALTSVTCNTGNSAETVQAVADPPGTGVTGCASWTEWIHSSTNNYLGQGYVQCDTGTYAAAVTCRYPTGQTYVVYGYAATAPNPSGAACYVPNEAVSIAAAPR
;
A
#
# COMPACT_ATOMS: atom_id res chain seq x y z
N MET A 1 -43.46 55.72 25.13
CA MET A 1 -42.73 56.75 25.90
C MET A 1 -41.31 56.22 26.06
N LEU A 2 -40.20 56.83 25.67
CA LEU A 2 -39.90 58.23 25.36
C LEU A 2 -38.73 58.26 24.36
N ARG A 3 -38.74 59.26 23.47
CA ARG A 3 -37.63 59.66 22.58
C ARG A 3 -36.60 60.49 23.36
N HIS A 4 -35.37 60.55 22.82
CA HIS A 4 -34.42 61.70 22.70
C HIS A 4 -32.97 61.18 22.78
N VAL A 5 -32.06 61.27 21.79
CA VAL A 5 -31.63 62.30 20.80
C VAL A 5 -30.49 63.19 21.33
N LEU A 6 -29.43 63.34 20.48
CA LEU A 6 -28.27 64.28 20.49
C LEU A 6 -27.08 63.88 21.42
N SER A 7 -25.79 64.02 21.10
CA SER A 7 -25.09 64.78 20.05
C SER A 7 -23.56 64.53 20.03
N THR A 8 -22.94 64.75 18.86
CA THR A 8 -21.55 65.28 18.59
C THR A 8 -20.32 64.42 18.99
N LEU A 9 -19.21 64.33 18.23
CA LEU A 9 -18.51 65.31 17.39
C LEU A 9 -17.77 64.64 16.20
N ALA A 10 -17.71 65.37 15.09
CA ALA A 10 -16.87 65.11 13.92
C ALA A 10 -15.45 65.67 14.14
N ALA A 11 -14.43 64.89 13.76
CA ALA A 11 -13.06 65.38 13.60
C ALA A 11 -12.60 65.04 12.17
N SER A 12 -12.58 66.08 11.33
CA SER A 12 -12.09 66.05 9.97
C SER A 12 -10.56 66.03 9.98
N VAL A 13 -9.95 64.93 9.53
CA VAL A 13 -8.51 64.89 9.22
C VAL A 13 -8.36 64.96 7.70
N LEU A 14 -7.98 66.14 7.22
CA LEU A 14 -7.48 66.36 5.87
C LEU A 14 -6.10 65.67 5.76
N VAL A 15 -6.00 64.59 4.99
CA VAL A 15 -4.71 64.06 4.55
C VAL A 15 -4.51 64.44 3.10
N LEU A 16 -3.53 65.30 2.84
CA LEU A 16 -3.07 65.64 1.49
C LEU A 16 -2.50 64.37 0.83
N PHE A 17 -3.13 63.95 -0.27
CA PHE A 17 -2.55 62.98 -1.19
C PHE A 17 -1.50 63.68 -2.07
N VAL A 18 -0.24 63.32 -1.88
CA VAL A 18 0.83 63.57 -2.86
C VAL A 18 0.86 62.36 -3.79
N PRO A 19 0.65 62.48 -5.10
CA PRO A 19 0.85 61.36 -6.01
C PRO A 19 2.35 61.09 -6.14
N ALA A 20 2.81 59.97 -5.56
CA ALA A 20 4.13 59.44 -5.83
C ALA A 20 4.18 58.93 -7.29
N ALA A 21 5.15 59.41 -8.05
CA ALA A 21 5.44 58.92 -9.39
C ALA A 21 5.73 57.40 -9.38
N PRO A 22 5.36 56.64 -10.42
CA PRO A 22 5.66 55.22 -10.49
C PRO A 22 7.17 55.01 -10.53
N ALA A 23 7.69 54.32 -9.52
CA ALA A 23 9.07 53.81 -9.55
C ALA A 23 9.21 52.78 -10.68
N PRO A 24 10.34 52.77 -11.42
CA PRO A 24 10.59 51.74 -12.41
C PRO A 24 10.60 50.36 -11.73
N ALA A 25 9.74 49.47 -12.19
CA ALA A 25 9.72 48.08 -11.78
C ALA A 25 11.03 47.42 -12.19
N TYR A 26 11.95 47.26 -11.25
CA TYR A 26 13.04 46.31 -11.40
C TYR A 26 12.40 44.92 -11.46
N ALA A 27 12.53 44.26 -12.62
CA ALA A 27 12.17 42.87 -12.76
C ALA A 27 12.95 42.08 -11.69
N ALA A 28 12.21 41.44 -10.77
CA ALA A 28 12.80 40.48 -9.87
C ALA A 28 13.53 39.43 -10.72
N PRO A 29 14.77 39.07 -10.39
CA PRO A 29 15.46 38.01 -11.11
C PRO A 29 14.58 36.77 -11.04
N THR A 30 14.13 36.30 -12.21
CA THR A 30 13.50 35.00 -12.38
C THR A 30 14.38 33.99 -11.66
N ALA A 31 13.87 33.39 -10.59
CA ALA A 31 14.54 32.31 -9.90
C ALA A 31 14.87 31.26 -10.97
N ALA A 32 16.16 30.98 -11.12
CA ALA A 32 16.61 29.89 -11.98
C ALA A 32 15.81 28.63 -11.59
N PRO A 33 15.35 27.82 -12.55
CA PRO A 33 14.72 26.55 -12.22
C PRO A 33 15.68 25.79 -11.29
N ALA A 34 15.17 25.37 -10.13
CA ALA A 34 15.94 24.59 -9.18
C ALA A 34 16.64 23.48 -9.96
N ALA A 35 17.98 23.47 -9.93
CA ALA A 35 18.78 22.44 -10.57
C ALA A 35 18.20 21.10 -10.11
N GLY A 36 17.64 20.34 -11.05
CA GLY A 36 17.08 19.03 -10.77
C GLY A 36 18.18 18.21 -10.10
N SER A 37 18.00 17.91 -8.82
CA SER A 37 18.88 17.01 -8.10
C SER A 37 18.91 15.71 -8.87
N THR A 38 20.05 15.40 -9.50
CA THR A 38 20.30 14.06 -10.05
C THR A 38 19.91 13.05 -8.99
N PRO A 39 19.08 12.03 -9.33
CA PRO A 39 18.69 11.01 -8.36
C PRO A 39 19.95 10.45 -7.72
N ALA A 40 20.00 10.41 -6.39
CA ALA A 40 21.07 9.70 -5.72
C ALA A 40 21.00 8.22 -6.16
N ALA A 41 22.16 7.59 -6.36
CA ALA A 41 22.20 6.17 -6.66
C ALA A 41 21.46 5.39 -5.55
N ASP A 42 20.64 4.43 -5.95
CA ASP A 42 19.93 3.57 -5.01
C ASP A 42 20.92 2.86 -4.07
N PRO A 43 20.52 2.64 -2.80
CA PRO A 43 21.36 1.93 -1.85
C PRO A 43 21.55 0.47 -2.30
N THR A 44 22.80 0.03 -2.38
CA THR A 44 23.16 -1.35 -2.78
C THR A 44 24.11 -1.99 -1.78
N GLY A 45 24.15 -3.33 -1.76
CA GLY A 45 25.04 -4.09 -0.88
C GLY A 45 24.73 -3.90 0.61
N CYS A 46 23.44 -3.73 0.94
CA CYS A 46 23.01 -3.42 2.30
C CYS A 46 23.02 -4.66 3.19
N THR A 47 23.67 -4.51 4.34
CA THR A 47 23.60 -5.42 5.48
C THR A 47 22.74 -4.79 6.55
N THR A 48 21.90 -5.61 7.20
CA THR A 48 21.01 -5.17 8.26
C THR A 48 21.13 -6.08 9.47
N TRP A 49 21.11 -5.51 10.67
CA TRP A 49 21.12 -6.27 11.92
C TRP A 49 20.33 -5.54 13.00
N PHE A 50 20.12 -6.22 14.12
CA PHE A 50 19.39 -5.68 15.26
C PHE A 50 20.30 -5.59 16.48
N GLN A 51 20.04 -4.58 17.31
CA GLN A 51 20.68 -4.43 18.59
C GLN A 51 19.68 -3.92 19.63
N TRP A 52 19.91 -4.28 20.88
CA TRP A 52 19.16 -3.77 22.01
C TRP A 52 19.90 -2.57 22.59
N VAL A 53 19.24 -1.41 22.56
CA VAL A 53 19.78 -0.19 23.17
C VAL A 53 19.13 -0.02 24.53
N GLN A 54 19.93 -0.04 25.59
CA GLN A 54 19.45 0.22 26.94
C GLN A 54 19.18 1.71 27.11
N THR A 55 17.95 2.09 27.42
CA THR A 55 17.59 3.50 27.67
C THR A 55 17.48 3.83 29.15
N SER A 56 17.04 2.86 29.95
CA SER A 56 17.01 2.92 31.41
C SER A 56 16.94 1.50 31.96
N SER A 57 17.19 1.27 33.25
CA SER A 57 16.94 -0.04 33.84
C SER A 57 15.45 -0.15 34.20
N PRO A 58 14.66 -1.13 33.70
CA PRO A 58 15.00 -2.27 32.83
C PRO A 58 14.60 -2.09 31.34
N ALA A 59 14.37 -0.86 30.86
CA ALA A 59 13.89 -0.59 29.49
C ALA A 59 14.98 -0.71 28.42
N TYR A 60 14.74 -1.60 27.46
CA TYR A 60 15.51 -1.74 26.23
C TYR A 60 14.65 -1.37 25.02
N LEU A 61 15.28 -0.79 24.00
CA LEU A 61 14.64 -0.49 22.72
C LEU A 61 15.23 -1.37 21.62
N GLY A 62 14.36 -2.05 20.88
CA GLY A 62 14.74 -2.73 19.65
C GLY A 62 15.20 -1.71 18.62
N THR A 63 16.44 -1.80 18.17
CA THR A 63 17.00 -0.89 17.16
C THR A 63 17.45 -1.68 15.95
N GLY A 64 16.92 -1.34 14.78
CA GLY A 64 17.41 -1.85 13.50
C GLY A 64 18.51 -0.95 12.96
N VAL A 65 19.58 -1.57 12.48
CA VAL A 65 20.73 -0.90 11.89
C VAL A 65 20.85 -1.29 10.43
N VAL A 66 21.13 -0.32 9.58
CA VAL A 66 21.32 -0.50 8.14
C VAL A 66 22.67 0.07 7.75
N GLN A 67 23.44 -0.71 7.00
CA GLN A 67 24.69 -0.28 6.40
C GLN A 67 24.80 -0.80 4.96
N CYS A 68 24.95 0.10 4.01
CA CYS A 68 25.09 -0.18 2.58
C CYS A 68 26.49 0.16 2.10
N THR A 69 26.90 -0.45 0.99
CA THR A 69 28.22 -0.19 0.37
C THR A 69 28.21 1.00 -0.58
N ALA A 70 27.04 1.35 -1.13
CA ALA A 70 26.84 2.53 -1.97
C ALA A 70 25.46 3.15 -1.74
N GLY A 71 25.28 4.39 -2.22
CA GLY A 71 24.03 5.14 -2.19
C GLY A 71 23.85 6.04 -0.96
N ARG A 72 22.78 6.83 -1.00
CA ARG A 72 22.36 7.71 0.11
C ARG A 72 21.02 7.22 0.64
N TYR A 73 20.93 7.00 1.95
CA TYR A 73 19.78 6.31 2.54
C TYR A 73 19.56 6.67 4.01
N ARG A 74 18.34 6.39 4.48
CA ARG A 74 17.98 6.33 5.91
C ARG A 74 17.49 4.93 6.26
N ALA A 75 17.40 4.62 7.56
CA ALA A 75 16.86 3.34 8.01
C ALA A 75 15.32 3.37 8.07
N LYS A 76 14.70 2.22 7.82
CA LYS A 76 13.30 1.91 8.11
C LYS A 76 13.23 0.58 8.83
N VAL A 77 12.43 0.50 9.89
CA VAL A 77 12.32 -0.71 10.72
C VAL A 77 10.86 -1.07 10.92
N VAL A 78 10.54 -2.35 10.75
CA VAL A 78 9.27 -2.93 11.17
C VAL A 78 9.40 -3.33 12.63
N CYS A 79 8.62 -2.69 13.47
CA CYS A 79 8.54 -2.91 14.90
C CYS A 79 7.35 -3.82 15.21
N ASN A 80 7.53 -4.79 16.11
CA ASN A 80 6.47 -5.65 16.62
C ASN A 80 6.26 -5.37 18.10
N ASN A 81 5.05 -4.99 18.47
CA ASN A 81 4.69 -4.82 19.85
C ASN A 81 4.68 -6.19 20.55
N ALA A 82 5.58 -6.39 21.51
CA ALA A 82 5.72 -7.68 22.19
C ALA A 82 4.46 -8.08 23.00
N GLN A 83 3.60 -7.12 23.36
CA GLN A 83 2.41 -7.35 24.16
C GLN A 83 1.18 -7.67 23.29
N THR A 84 1.01 -6.94 22.19
CA THR A 84 -0.19 -7.05 21.34
C THR A 84 0.05 -7.87 20.06
N GLY A 85 1.31 -8.09 19.67
CA GLY A 85 1.68 -8.69 18.39
C GLY A 85 1.43 -7.79 17.17
N GLN A 86 0.97 -6.56 17.38
CA GLN A 86 0.75 -5.59 16.30
C GLN A 86 2.08 -5.06 15.78
N ARG A 87 2.18 -4.86 14.47
CA ARG A 87 3.36 -4.33 13.82
C ARG A 87 3.11 -2.95 13.22
N HIS A 88 4.16 -2.15 13.20
CA HIS A 88 4.17 -0.83 12.59
C HIS A 88 5.58 -0.51 12.05
N VAL A 89 5.69 0.53 11.24
CA VAL A 89 6.96 0.96 10.66
C VAL A 89 7.46 2.25 11.33
N VAL A 90 8.75 2.28 11.65
CA VAL A 90 9.45 3.47 12.12
C VAL A 90 10.56 3.83 11.13
N TYR A 91 10.67 5.12 10.82
CA TYR A 91 11.73 5.67 9.98
C TYR A 91 12.81 6.33 10.83
N GLY A 92 14.07 6.08 10.50
CA GLY A 92 15.20 6.80 11.07
C GLY A 92 15.19 8.26 10.66
N THR A 93 15.66 9.13 11.55
CA THR A 93 15.71 10.57 11.32
C THR A 93 16.94 11.01 10.53
N GLN A 94 17.98 10.16 10.49
CA GLN A 94 19.26 10.47 9.88
C GLN A 94 19.40 9.84 8.49
N THR A 95 19.72 10.69 7.51
CA THR A 95 20.13 10.25 6.18
C THR A 95 21.65 10.25 6.11
N VAL A 96 22.23 9.16 5.64
CA VAL A 96 23.67 8.95 5.56
C VAL A 96 24.08 8.59 4.12
N ASN A 97 25.32 8.87 3.78
CA ASN A 97 25.94 8.33 2.57
C ASN A 97 26.71 7.07 2.93
N ALA A 98 26.61 6.02 2.12
CA ALA A 98 27.43 4.83 2.27
C ALA A 98 28.93 5.21 2.31
N PRO A 99 29.75 4.50 3.11
CA PRO A 99 29.44 3.27 3.85
C PRO A 99 28.98 3.49 5.31
N ALA A 100 28.54 4.70 5.66
CA ALA A 100 28.11 5.00 7.03
C ALA A 100 26.80 4.27 7.39
N SER A 101 26.67 3.78 8.62
CA SER A 101 25.45 3.15 9.10
C SER A 101 24.43 4.18 9.61
N THR A 102 23.15 3.81 9.57
CA THR A 102 22.04 4.58 10.13
C THR A 102 21.07 3.63 10.85
N THR A 103 20.31 4.16 11.80
CA THR A 103 19.44 3.37 12.67
C THR A 103 18.02 3.90 12.69
N ALA A 104 17.07 3.02 12.98
CA ALA A 104 15.74 3.39 13.43
C ALA A 104 15.39 2.55 14.65
N THR A 105 14.78 3.19 15.64
CA THR A 105 14.55 2.61 16.96
C THR A 105 13.06 2.47 17.21
N CYS A 106 12.63 1.26 17.54
CA CYS A 106 11.27 0.95 17.98
C CYS A 106 11.05 1.51 19.39
N GLY A 107 9.82 1.94 19.70
CA GLY A 107 9.45 2.34 21.05
C GLY A 107 9.46 1.14 21.99
N SER A 108 9.55 1.34 23.31
CA SER A 108 9.28 0.27 24.28
C SER A 108 7.77 0.12 24.41
N PRO A 109 7.19 -1.10 24.35
CA PRO A 109 7.79 -2.42 24.49
C PRO A 109 8.03 -3.17 23.16
N ASP A 110 8.26 -2.44 22.07
CA ASP A 110 8.32 -3.00 20.73
C ASP A 110 9.73 -3.51 20.36
N GLU A 111 9.75 -4.57 19.58
CA GLU A 111 10.97 -5.23 19.11
C GLU A 111 11.19 -4.96 17.63
N ALA A 112 12.44 -4.76 17.21
CA ALA A 112 12.78 -4.62 15.80
C ALA A 112 12.77 -6.01 15.12
N VAL A 113 11.93 -6.18 14.11
CA VAL A 113 11.76 -7.47 13.39
C VAL A 113 12.48 -7.47 12.06
N THR A 114 12.42 -6.35 11.33
CA THR A 114 13.07 -6.23 10.02
C THR A 114 13.53 -4.81 9.81
N ALA A 115 14.70 -4.63 9.19
CA ALA A 115 15.24 -3.32 8.84
C ALA A 115 15.48 -3.25 7.33
N TYR A 116 15.33 -2.05 6.77
CA TYR A 116 15.46 -1.79 5.34
C TYR A 116 16.17 -0.46 5.11
N PRO A 117 17.01 -0.34 4.07
CA PRO A 117 17.42 0.95 3.55
C PRO A 117 16.23 1.64 2.85
N VAL A 118 16.14 2.96 3.00
CA VAL A 118 15.22 3.83 2.25
C VAL A 118 16.05 4.83 1.47
N THR A 119 15.93 4.82 0.14
CA THR A 119 16.65 5.75 -0.75
C THR A 119 16.33 7.21 -0.41
N ASP A 120 17.34 8.08 -0.44
CA ASP A 120 17.20 9.54 -0.32
C ASP A 120 18.00 10.30 -1.41
N PRO A 121 17.37 11.15 -2.25
CA PRO A 121 15.94 11.43 -2.26
C PRO A 121 15.13 10.19 -2.67
N PRO A 122 13.86 10.10 -2.22
CA PRO A 122 12.99 8.98 -2.57
C PRO A 122 12.89 8.78 -4.08
N GLY A 123 12.90 7.53 -4.52
CA GLY A 123 12.61 7.17 -5.90
C GLY A 123 11.18 7.55 -6.33
N THR A 124 10.91 7.44 -7.62
CA THR A 124 9.56 7.66 -8.17
C THR A 124 8.75 6.36 -8.24
N GLY A 125 7.43 6.46 -8.18
CA GLY A 125 6.54 5.29 -8.22
C GLY A 125 6.31 4.70 -6.83
N VAL A 126 5.81 3.47 -6.77
CA VAL A 126 5.58 2.75 -5.52
C VAL A 126 6.81 1.91 -5.21
N THR A 127 7.63 2.34 -4.24
CA THR A 127 8.87 1.64 -3.88
C THR A 127 9.02 1.48 -2.37
N GLY A 128 9.91 0.54 -1.99
CA GLY A 128 10.25 0.31 -0.59
C GLY A 128 9.05 -0.10 0.27
N CYS A 129 8.22 -1.02 -0.23
CA CYS A 129 7.07 -1.46 0.53
C CYS A 129 7.46 -2.51 1.59
N ALA A 130 7.11 -2.24 2.85
CA ALA A 130 7.11 -3.22 3.92
C ALA A 130 5.68 -3.74 4.08
N SER A 131 5.51 -5.06 4.03
CA SER A 131 4.21 -5.73 4.12
C SER A 131 4.23 -6.80 5.21
N TRP A 132 3.11 -6.96 5.90
CA TRP A 132 2.96 -8.02 6.91
C TRP A 132 1.50 -8.41 7.05
N THR A 133 1.27 -9.52 7.75
CA THR A 133 -0.06 -10.07 8.00
C THR A 133 -0.29 -10.19 9.49
N GLU A 134 -1.51 -9.90 9.92
CA GLU A 134 -1.94 -9.99 11.32
C GLU A 134 -3.30 -10.66 11.41
N TRP A 135 -3.62 -11.15 12.59
CA TRP A 135 -4.97 -11.61 12.91
C TRP A 135 -5.73 -10.52 13.63
N VAL A 136 -6.87 -10.12 13.09
CA VAL A 136 -7.77 -9.16 13.74
C VAL A 136 -8.92 -9.92 14.37
N HIS A 137 -9.16 -9.67 15.65
CA HIS A 137 -10.32 -10.21 16.36
C HIS A 137 -11.61 -9.54 15.89
N GLN A 138 -12.60 -10.35 15.49
CA GLN A 138 -13.97 -9.92 15.26
C GLN A 138 -14.86 -10.57 16.32
N GLY A 139 -15.11 -9.85 17.42
CA GLY A 139 -15.89 -10.38 18.55
C GLY A 139 -15.12 -11.44 19.35
N SER A 140 -15.85 -12.39 19.94
CA SER A 140 -15.31 -13.32 20.95
C SER A 140 -14.64 -14.59 20.39
N SER A 141 -14.80 -14.94 19.11
CA SER A 141 -14.29 -16.21 18.58
C SER A 141 -13.86 -16.20 17.10
N ALA A 142 -14.10 -15.12 16.36
CA ALA A 142 -13.77 -15.05 14.94
C ALA A 142 -12.49 -14.23 14.71
N TYR A 143 -11.62 -14.75 13.86
CA TYR A 143 -10.39 -14.07 13.43
C TYR A 143 -10.46 -13.79 11.92
N LEU A 144 -9.97 -12.62 11.54
CA LEU A 144 -9.81 -12.19 10.16
C LEU A 144 -8.32 -12.07 9.87
N GLY A 145 -7.85 -12.69 8.78
CA GLY A 145 -6.55 -12.38 8.22
C GLY A 145 -6.55 -10.94 7.71
N ASN A 146 -5.66 -10.11 8.24
CA ASN A 146 -5.48 -8.74 7.82
C ASN A 146 -4.12 -8.58 7.17
N GLY A 147 -4.09 -8.05 5.96
CA GLY A 147 -2.87 -7.68 5.27
C GLY A 147 -2.60 -6.20 5.43
N LEU A 148 -1.39 -5.83 5.84
CA LEU A 148 -0.95 -4.46 6.01
C LEU A 148 0.25 -4.18 5.12
N ILE A 149 0.31 -2.95 4.59
CA ILE A 149 1.43 -2.53 3.78
C ILE A 149 1.67 -1.03 3.86
N GLN A 150 2.96 -0.68 3.89
CA GLN A 150 3.42 0.69 3.92
C GLN A 150 4.63 0.84 3.00
N CYS A 151 4.56 1.76 2.05
CA CYS A 151 5.62 2.07 1.10
C CYS A 151 6.29 3.39 1.43
N ASP A 152 7.51 3.57 0.95
CA ASP A 152 8.30 4.78 1.17
C ASP A 152 7.83 5.92 0.26
N THR A 153 7.31 5.57 -0.91
CA THR A 153 6.98 6.48 -2.00
C THR A 153 5.73 6.04 -2.77
N GLY A 154 5.17 6.98 -3.55
CA GLY A 154 4.08 6.70 -4.48
C GLY A 154 2.69 6.73 -3.87
N ARG A 155 1.70 6.49 -4.73
CA ARG A 155 0.29 6.37 -4.38
C ARG A 155 -0.14 4.94 -4.68
N TYR A 156 -0.76 4.28 -3.71
CA TYR A 156 -1.02 2.84 -3.77
C TYR A 156 -2.24 2.42 -2.96
N ARG A 157 -2.71 1.21 -3.24
CA ARG A 157 -3.67 0.46 -2.43
C ARG A 157 -3.06 -0.89 -2.02
N ALA A 158 -3.58 -1.50 -0.96
CA ALA A 158 -3.20 -2.86 -0.61
C ALA A 158 -3.93 -3.86 -1.50
N LYS A 159 -3.24 -4.97 -1.78
CA LYS A 159 -3.78 -6.20 -2.33
C LYS A 159 -3.35 -7.34 -1.42
N ALA A 160 -4.27 -8.23 -1.09
CA ALA A 160 -3.93 -9.47 -0.41
C ALA A 160 -4.46 -10.68 -1.17
N VAL A 161 -3.68 -11.74 -1.19
CA VAL A 161 -4.17 -13.08 -1.50
C VAL A 161 -4.64 -13.69 -0.18
N CYS A 162 -5.95 -13.91 -0.09
CA CYS A 162 -6.61 -14.51 1.03
C CYS A 162 -6.81 -16.00 0.79
N ARG A 163 -6.68 -16.82 1.82
CA ARG A 163 -6.94 -18.27 1.76
C ARG A 163 -7.97 -18.67 2.78
N ASN A 164 -8.94 -19.46 2.33
CA ASN A 164 -9.89 -20.09 3.21
C ASN A 164 -9.22 -21.20 4.01
N LEU A 165 -9.29 -21.13 5.34
CA LEU A 165 -8.60 -22.10 6.20
C LEU A 165 -9.27 -23.48 6.22
N GLN A 166 -10.56 -23.56 5.89
CA GLN A 166 -11.31 -24.82 5.86
C GLN A 166 -11.16 -25.53 4.52
N THR A 167 -11.30 -24.80 3.42
CA THR A 167 -11.32 -25.37 2.06
C THR A 167 -9.97 -25.26 1.36
N GLY A 168 -9.06 -24.42 1.84
CA GLY A 168 -7.78 -24.12 1.21
C GLY A 168 -7.88 -23.23 -0.03
N VAL A 169 -9.08 -22.80 -0.44
CA VAL A 169 -9.31 -21.99 -1.65
C VAL A 169 -8.79 -20.57 -1.45
N GLY A 170 -8.02 -20.09 -2.43
CA GLY A 170 -7.52 -18.72 -2.47
C GLY A 170 -8.49 -17.75 -3.16
N TYR A 171 -8.42 -16.45 -2.84
CA TYR A 171 -9.08 -15.37 -3.56
C TYR A 171 -8.31 -14.06 -3.32
N VAL A 172 -8.55 -13.04 -4.15
CA VAL A 172 -7.87 -11.74 -4.01
C VAL A 172 -8.81 -10.68 -3.46
N VAL A 173 -8.29 -9.86 -2.57
CA VAL A 173 -8.98 -8.69 -2.03
C VAL A 173 -8.08 -7.47 -2.19
N TYR A 174 -8.68 -6.34 -2.55
CA TYR A 174 -8.01 -5.04 -2.57
C TYR A 174 -8.57 -4.17 -1.46
N SER A 175 -7.73 -3.29 -0.89
CA SER A 175 -8.22 -2.24 -0.02
C SER A 175 -9.12 -1.30 -0.81
N THR A 176 -10.19 -0.83 -0.16
CA THR A 176 -11.09 0.17 -0.72
C THR A 176 -10.45 1.56 -0.75
N GLN A 177 -9.44 1.78 0.09
CA GLN A 177 -8.71 3.04 0.18
C GLN A 177 -7.42 3.00 -0.64
N VAL A 178 -7.20 4.09 -1.37
CA VAL A 178 -5.92 4.44 -1.98
C VAL A 178 -5.25 5.48 -1.09
N VAL A 179 -4.00 5.26 -0.73
CA VAL A 179 -3.21 6.12 0.14
C VAL A 179 -1.99 6.66 -0.58
N SER A 180 -1.42 7.76 -0.07
CA SER A 180 -0.11 8.26 -0.51
C SER A 180 0.93 7.89 0.53
N ALA A 181 2.09 7.41 0.10
CA ALA A 181 3.20 7.12 0.99
C ALA A 181 3.56 8.35 1.85
N PRO A 182 3.98 8.17 3.10
CA PRO A 182 4.24 6.89 3.76
C PRO A 182 3.02 6.34 4.54
N ALA A 183 1.79 6.68 4.16
CA ALA A 183 0.61 6.25 4.91
C ALA A 183 0.38 4.73 4.83
N LEU A 184 0.09 4.11 5.97
CA LEU A 184 -0.30 2.70 6.05
C LEU A 184 -1.66 2.47 5.38
N THR A 185 -1.83 1.33 4.71
CA THR A 185 -3.14 0.84 4.27
C THR A 185 -3.25 -0.65 4.57
N SER A 186 -4.48 -1.12 4.77
CA SER A 186 -4.77 -2.51 5.10
C SER A 186 -5.90 -3.08 4.26
N VAL A 187 -5.96 -4.41 4.20
CA VAL A 187 -7.02 -5.16 3.55
C VAL A 187 -7.36 -6.38 4.39
N THR A 188 -8.65 -6.58 4.62
CA THR A 188 -9.14 -7.65 5.50
C THR A 188 -9.76 -8.76 4.66
N CYS A 189 -9.32 -9.99 4.92
CA CYS A 189 -9.93 -11.19 4.36
C CYS A 189 -11.27 -11.48 5.04
N ASN A 190 -12.17 -12.19 4.37
CA ASN A 190 -13.43 -12.64 4.94
C ASN A 190 -13.21 -13.55 6.16
N THR A 191 -14.23 -13.66 7.01
CA THR A 191 -14.19 -14.45 8.25
C THR A 191 -13.76 -15.90 8.02
N GLY A 192 -12.84 -16.38 8.87
CA GLY A 192 -12.29 -17.74 8.77
C GLY A 192 -11.17 -17.90 7.74
N ASN A 193 -10.69 -16.81 7.14
CA ASN A 193 -9.66 -16.83 6.10
C ASN A 193 -8.40 -16.08 6.56
N SER A 194 -7.23 -16.52 6.11
CA SER A 194 -5.94 -15.88 6.35
C SER A 194 -5.51 -15.02 5.16
N ALA A 195 -4.75 -13.95 5.41
CA ALA A 195 -3.97 -13.29 4.36
C ALA A 195 -2.64 -14.02 4.22
N GLU A 196 -2.29 -14.50 3.03
CA GLU A 196 -1.04 -15.23 2.78
C GLU A 196 0.04 -14.32 2.19
N THR A 197 -0.33 -13.45 1.26
CA THR A 197 0.58 -12.47 0.66
C THR A 197 -0.08 -11.11 0.62
N VAL A 198 0.71 -10.06 0.79
CA VAL A 198 0.24 -8.67 0.79
C VAL A 198 1.18 -7.85 -0.07
N GLN A 199 0.62 -7.06 -0.98
CA GLN A 199 1.38 -6.30 -1.98
C GLN A 199 0.77 -4.92 -2.18
N ALA A 200 1.59 -3.99 -2.64
CA ALA A 200 1.16 -2.65 -2.97
C ALA A 200 0.89 -2.60 -4.45
N VAL A 201 -0.27 -2.05 -4.81
CA VAL A 201 -0.67 -1.86 -6.21
C VAL A 201 -0.72 -0.37 -6.48
N ALA A 202 0.03 0.06 -7.49
CA ALA A 202 0.14 1.46 -7.87
C ALA A 202 -1.21 2.06 -8.27
N ASP A 203 -1.41 3.34 -7.94
CA ASP A 203 -2.58 4.13 -8.32
C ASP A 203 -2.13 5.49 -8.91
N PRO A 204 -2.48 5.81 -10.17
CA PRO A 204 -3.23 4.97 -11.09
C PRO A 204 -2.45 3.69 -11.45
N PRO A 205 -3.18 2.58 -11.71
CA PRO A 205 -2.57 1.34 -12.14
C PRO A 205 -1.86 1.54 -13.49
N GLY A 206 -0.78 0.79 -13.73
CA GLY A 206 -0.08 0.78 -15.01
C GLY A 206 -0.95 0.36 -16.20
N THR A 207 -0.39 0.38 -17.41
CA THR A 207 -1.09 -0.04 -18.63
C THR A 207 -0.96 -1.54 -18.89
N GLY A 208 -1.93 -2.11 -19.60
CA GLY A 208 -1.96 -3.53 -19.95
C GLY A 208 -2.65 -4.37 -18.88
N VAL A 209 -2.65 -5.69 -19.07
CA VAL A 209 -3.20 -6.67 -18.11
C VAL A 209 -2.05 -7.28 -17.33
N THR A 210 -1.89 -6.89 -16.07
CA THR A 210 -0.77 -7.32 -15.21
C THR A 210 -1.24 -7.68 -13.80
N GLY A 211 -0.39 -8.43 -13.08
CA GLY A 211 -0.65 -8.78 -11.69
C GLY A 211 -1.88 -9.66 -11.47
N CYS A 212 -2.23 -10.47 -12.47
CA CYS A 212 -3.40 -11.33 -12.40
C CYS A 212 -3.19 -12.49 -11.41
N ALA A 213 -4.20 -12.71 -10.58
CA ALA A 213 -4.34 -13.90 -9.78
C ALA A 213 -5.62 -14.62 -10.21
N SER A 214 -5.58 -15.94 -10.20
CA SER A 214 -6.73 -16.78 -10.55
C SER A 214 -6.99 -17.80 -9.46
N TRP A 215 -8.26 -18.15 -9.26
CA TRP A 215 -8.66 -19.19 -8.33
C TRP A 215 -9.88 -19.95 -8.83
N THR A 216 -9.98 -21.20 -8.41
CA THR A 216 -11.13 -22.05 -8.66
C THR A 216 -12.02 -22.11 -7.42
N GLU A 217 -13.32 -22.13 -7.63
CA GLU A 217 -14.31 -22.43 -6.60
C GLU A 217 -15.20 -23.56 -7.08
N TRP A 218 -15.56 -24.47 -6.16
CA TRP A 218 -16.56 -25.50 -6.40
C TRP A 218 -17.90 -25.01 -5.91
N ILE A 219 -18.85 -24.81 -6.83
CA ILE A 219 -20.20 -24.42 -6.47
C ILE A 219 -21.11 -25.64 -6.56
N HIS A 220 -21.84 -25.92 -5.48
CA HIS A 220 -22.90 -26.91 -5.49
C HIS A 220 -24.05 -26.41 -6.38
N SER A 221 -24.24 -27.02 -7.54
CA SER A 221 -25.38 -26.72 -8.41
C SER A 221 -26.61 -27.53 -8.02
N SER A 222 -26.42 -28.70 -7.40
CA SER A 222 -27.44 -29.56 -6.80
C SER A 222 -26.79 -30.57 -5.85
N THR A 223 -27.57 -31.46 -5.23
CA THR A 223 -27.12 -32.44 -4.23
C THR A 223 -25.96 -33.33 -4.71
N ASN A 224 -25.81 -33.54 -6.03
CA ASN A 224 -24.78 -34.42 -6.61
C ASN A 224 -23.94 -33.77 -7.73
N ASN A 225 -24.12 -32.48 -8.03
CA ASN A 225 -23.43 -31.81 -9.13
C ASN A 225 -22.60 -30.64 -8.63
N TYR A 226 -21.31 -30.67 -8.99
CA TYR A 226 -20.37 -29.59 -8.76
C TYR A 226 -20.11 -28.84 -10.07
N LEU A 227 -20.23 -27.53 -10.02
CA LEU A 227 -19.78 -26.62 -11.07
C LEU A 227 -18.36 -26.17 -10.72
N GLY A 228 -17.39 -26.54 -11.55
CA GLY A 228 -16.08 -25.89 -11.51
C GLY A 228 -16.23 -24.46 -12.01
N GLN A 229 -16.04 -23.48 -11.13
CA GLN A 229 -15.94 -22.07 -11.51
C GLN A 229 -14.51 -21.59 -11.41
N GLY A 230 -14.12 -20.77 -12.37
CA GLY A 230 -12.82 -20.12 -12.39
C GLY A 230 -12.97 -18.61 -12.39
N TYR A 231 -12.16 -17.96 -11.56
CA TYR A 231 -12.10 -16.52 -11.43
C TYR A 231 -10.70 -16.03 -11.72
N VAL A 232 -10.61 -14.83 -12.29
CA VAL A 232 -9.36 -14.08 -12.43
C VAL A 232 -9.56 -12.64 -12.03
N GLN A 233 -8.57 -12.06 -11.39
CA GLN A 233 -8.57 -10.65 -10.99
C GLN A 233 -7.17 -10.07 -11.17
N CYS A 234 -7.06 -8.98 -11.92
CA CYS A 234 -5.79 -8.34 -12.25
C CYS A 234 -5.69 -6.95 -11.62
N ASP A 235 -4.46 -6.46 -11.50
CA ASP A 235 -4.16 -5.13 -10.95
C ASP A 235 -4.51 -4.02 -11.95
N THR A 236 -4.43 -4.34 -13.24
CA THR A 236 -4.50 -3.39 -14.36
C THR A 236 -5.27 -4.00 -15.54
N GLY A 237 -5.79 -3.13 -16.40
CA GLY A 237 -6.33 -3.51 -17.72
C GLY A 237 -7.78 -4.00 -17.73
N THR A 238 -8.25 -4.31 -18.92
CA THR A 238 -9.55 -4.93 -19.19
C THR A 238 -9.32 -6.36 -19.67
N TYR A 239 -9.96 -7.32 -19.02
CA TYR A 239 -9.73 -8.75 -19.25
C TYR A 239 -11.01 -9.55 -19.06
N ALA A 240 -11.01 -10.79 -19.53
CA ALA A 240 -11.99 -11.81 -19.17
C ALA A 240 -11.29 -13.06 -18.64
N ALA A 241 -11.93 -13.77 -17.71
CA ALA A 241 -11.52 -15.11 -17.33
C ALA A 241 -11.62 -16.03 -18.56
N ALA A 242 -10.53 -16.71 -18.89
CA ALA A 242 -10.50 -17.83 -19.82
C ALA A 242 -10.31 -19.10 -18.99
N VAL A 243 -11.41 -19.83 -18.78
CA VAL A 243 -11.42 -21.05 -17.97
C VAL A 243 -11.35 -22.25 -18.89
N THR A 244 -10.27 -23.02 -18.77
CA THR A 244 -10.15 -24.32 -19.45
C THR A 244 -10.92 -25.35 -18.65
N CYS A 245 -11.95 -25.91 -19.28
CA CYS A 245 -12.81 -26.93 -18.73
C CYS A 245 -12.44 -28.29 -19.33
N ARG A 246 -12.50 -29.35 -18.53
CA ARG A 246 -12.23 -30.72 -18.96
C ARG A 246 -13.49 -31.59 -18.83
N TYR A 247 -13.84 -32.26 -19.92
CA TYR A 247 -14.86 -33.29 -19.93
C TYR A 247 -14.40 -34.54 -19.17
N PRO A 248 -15.31 -35.37 -18.62
CA PRO A 248 -14.95 -36.67 -18.04
C PRO A 248 -14.19 -37.58 -19.01
N THR A 249 -14.39 -37.38 -20.31
CA THR A 249 -13.70 -38.09 -21.40
C THR A 249 -12.26 -37.59 -21.66
N GLY A 250 -11.80 -36.56 -20.94
CA GLY A 250 -10.46 -35.98 -21.04
C GLY A 250 -10.32 -34.85 -22.07
N GLN A 251 -11.30 -34.62 -22.94
CA GLN A 251 -11.30 -33.49 -23.87
C GLN A 251 -11.39 -32.15 -23.12
N THR A 252 -10.84 -31.08 -23.70
CA THR A 252 -10.87 -29.74 -23.09
C THR A 252 -11.53 -28.71 -24.00
N TYR A 253 -12.11 -27.69 -23.39
CA TYR A 253 -12.68 -26.52 -24.06
C TYR A 253 -12.47 -25.28 -23.18
N VAL A 254 -12.57 -24.08 -23.76
CA VAL A 254 -12.41 -22.82 -23.03
C VAL A 254 -13.73 -22.09 -22.95
N VAL A 255 -14.12 -21.70 -21.74
CA VAL A 255 -15.25 -20.80 -21.50
C VAL A 255 -14.70 -19.43 -21.14
N TYR A 256 -15.22 -18.40 -21.80
CA TYR A 256 -14.87 -17.02 -21.49
C TYR A 256 -15.92 -16.40 -20.56
N GLY A 257 -15.44 -15.72 -19.52
CA GLY A 257 -16.26 -14.90 -18.64
C GLY A 257 -16.60 -13.55 -19.25
N TYR A 258 -17.29 -12.73 -18.47
CA TYR A 258 -17.56 -11.34 -18.82
C TYR A 258 -16.26 -10.51 -18.81
N ALA A 259 -16.21 -9.49 -19.65
CA ALA A 259 -15.12 -8.52 -19.58
C ALA A 259 -15.24 -7.69 -18.30
N ALA A 260 -14.16 -7.61 -17.52
CA ALA A 260 -14.05 -6.80 -16.33
C ALA A 260 -12.88 -5.82 -16.48
N THR A 261 -13.04 -4.64 -15.89
CA THR A 261 -11.92 -3.68 -15.76
C THR A 261 -11.36 -3.79 -14.34
N ALA A 262 -10.04 -3.89 -14.24
CA ALA A 262 -9.34 -3.96 -12.97
C ALA A 262 -9.79 -2.85 -12.00
N PRO A 263 -9.91 -3.12 -10.69
CA PRO A 263 -9.58 -4.38 -10.04
C PRO A 263 -10.77 -5.36 -9.96
N ASN A 264 -11.84 -5.21 -10.74
CA ASN A 264 -13.02 -6.07 -10.60
C ASN A 264 -12.73 -7.51 -11.08
N PRO A 265 -13.14 -8.56 -10.35
CA PRO A 265 -12.94 -9.93 -10.81
C PRO A 265 -13.73 -10.20 -12.09
N SER A 266 -13.27 -11.16 -12.89
CA SER A 266 -14.01 -11.80 -13.97
C SER A 266 -14.14 -13.28 -13.66
N GLY A 267 -15.31 -13.87 -13.90
CA GLY A 267 -15.59 -15.28 -13.60
C GLY A 267 -16.27 -15.99 -14.76
N ALA A 268 -15.99 -17.28 -14.90
CA ALA A 268 -16.69 -18.18 -15.82
C ALA A 268 -16.89 -19.57 -15.18
N ALA A 269 -17.93 -20.28 -15.62
CA ALA A 269 -18.27 -21.61 -15.13
C ALA A 269 -18.14 -22.64 -16.24
N CYS A 270 -17.63 -23.82 -15.90
CA CYS A 270 -17.72 -24.99 -16.76
C CYS A 270 -19.16 -25.53 -16.77
N TYR A 271 -19.61 -26.06 -17.91
CA TYR A 271 -20.89 -26.77 -17.95
C TYR A 271 -20.81 -28.05 -17.12
N VAL A 272 -21.85 -28.39 -16.36
CA VAL A 272 -21.93 -29.70 -15.67
C VAL A 272 -21.84 -30.83 -16.70
N PRO A 273 -21.07 -31.92 -16.46
CA PRO A 273 -20.32 -32.28 -15.24
C PRO A 273 -18.81 -31.98 -15.33
N ASN A 274 -18.42 -30.94 -16.06
CA ASN A 274 -17.03 -30.68 -16.40
C ASN A 274 -16.30 -29.92 -15.28
N GLU A 275 -15.00 -30.20 -15.11
CA GLU A 275 -14.14 -29.56 -14.11
C GLU A 275 -13.34 -28.40 -14.71
N ALA A 276 -13.06 -27.37 -13.92
CA ALA A 276 -12.13 -26.29 -14.28
C ALA A 276 -10.71 -26.73 -13.97
N VAL A 277 -9.83 -26.75 -14.98
CA VAL A 277 -8.46 -27.30 -14.85
C VAL A 277 -7.37 -26.25 -14.99
N SER A 278 -7.66 -25.12 -15.62
CA SER A 278 -6.78 -23.95 -15.63
C SER A 278 -7.57 -22.68 -15.89
N ILE A 279 -7.03 -21.55 -15.44
CA ILE A 279 -7.66 -20.24 -15.58
C ILE A 279 -6.58 -19.24 -15.99
N ALA A 280 -6.90 -18.38 -16.95
CA ALA A 280 -6.03 -17.30 -17.37
C ALA A 280 -6.82 -15.99 -17.54
N ALA A 281 -6.13 -14.85 -17.46
CA ALA A 281 -6.68 -13.57 -17.91
C ALA A 281 -6.46 -13.44 -19.42
N ALA A 282 -7.55 -13.31 -20.17
CA ALA A 282 -7.51 -12.96 -21.58
C ALA A 282 -7.73 -11.45 -21.75
N PRO A 283 -6.79 -10.70 -22.35
CA PRO A 283 -6.99 -9.29 -22.67
C PRO A 283 -8.23 -9.06 -23.54
N ARG A 284 -8.88 -7.91 -23.36
CA ARG A 284 -10.10 -7.51 -24.09
C ARG A 284 -9.95 -6.14 -24.74
#